data_AF-A0A1Y2ZWQ3-F1
#
_entry.id   AF-A0A1Y2ZWQ3-F1
#
_cell.length_a   1.000
_cell.length_b   1.000
_cell.length_c   1.000
_cell.angle_alpha   90.00
_cell.angle_beta   90.00
_cell.angle_gamma   90.00
#
_symmetry.space_group_name_H-M   'P 1'
#
loop_
_entity.id
_entity.type
_entity.pdbx_description
1 polymer ?
#
loop_
_entity_poly.entity_id
_entity_poly.type
_entity_poly.pdbx_seq_one_letter_code
_entity_poly.pdbx_strand_id
1 'polypeptide(L)'
;MKKVMLVLILSIIAGYGYNQYQGNTVPEMPAISSIEDNEATQPVLLSVENNESTKPVSNSNYKCDSRSYCAQMTSCEEATFFINNCPDTKRMDGNKDGVPCEKQWCNKTHSTATRLNP
;
A
#
# COMPACT_ATOMS: atom_id res chain seq x y z
N MET A 1 5.74 17.76 46.04
CA MET A 1 4.26 17.70 45.85
C MET A 1 3.85 17.89 44.38
N LYS A 2 4.35 18.91 43.66
CA LYS A 2 4.02 19.14 42.23
C LYS A 2 4.43 18.00 41.28
N LYS A 3 5.54 17.31 41.56
CA LYS A 3 6.00 16.15 40.78
C LYS A 3 5.06 14.93 40.90
N VAL A 4 4.43 14.73 42.07
CA VAL A 4 3.45 13.66 42.28
C VAL A 4 2.17 13.95 41.52
N MET A 5 1.73 15.21 41.52
CA MET A 5 0.59 15.65 40.71
C MET A 5 0.82 15.47 39.21
N LEU A 6 2.02 15.76 38.70
CA LEU A 6 2.34 15.54 37.28
C LEU A 6 2.29 14.05 36.88
N VAL A 7 2.79 13.16 37.72
CA VAL A 7 2.76 11.70 37.44
C VAL A 7 1.33 11.18 37.42
N LEU A 8 0.47 11.62 38.36
CA LEU A 8 -0.94 11.23 38.40
C LEU A 8 -1.71 11.65 37.15
N ILE A 9 -1.48 12.88 36.66
CA ILE A 9 -2.15 13.40 35.47
C ILE A 9 -1.73 12.59 34.23
N LEU A 10 -0.44 12.28 34.08
CA LEU A 10 0.06 11.48 32.95
C LEU A 10 -0.50 10.05 32.95
N SER A 11 -0.60 9.41 34.11
CA SER A 11 -1.20 8.07 34.23
C SER A 11 -2.67 8.04 33.84
N ILE A 12 -3.44 9.08 34.18
CA ILE A 12 -4.86 9.19 33.80
C ILE A 12 -4.98 9.38 32.28
N ILE A 13 -4.19 10.27 31.67
CA ILE A 13 -4.22 10.51 30.22
C ILE A 13 -3.84 9.24 29.45
N ALA A 14 -2.79 8.53 29.89
CA ALA A 14 -2.37 7.27 29.28
C ALA A 14 -3.46 6.18 29.39
N GLY A 15 -4.13 6.06 30.54
CA GLY A 15 -5.21 5.10 30.74
C GLY A 15 -6.43 5.36 29.84
N TYR A 16 -6.85 6.63 29.71
CA TYR A 16 -7.94 7.02 28.82
C TYR A 16 -7.59 6.79 27.34
N GLY A 17 -6.37 7.13 26.91
CA GLY A 17 -5.91 6.93 25.53
C GLY A 17 -5.79 5.44 25.15
N TYR A 18 -5.39 4.58 26.09
CA TYR A 18 -5.22 3.14 25.83
C TYR A 18 -6.55 2.43 25.55
N ASN A 19 -7.64 2.81 26.21
CA ASN A 19 -8.96 2.22 25.99
C ASN A 19 -9.49 2.53 24.57
N GLN A 20 -9.25 3.73 24.06
CA GLN A 20 -9.66 4.13 22.71
C GLN A 20 -8.83 3.47 21.60
N TYR A 21 -7.60 3.03 21.91
CA TYR A 21 -6.70 2.39 20.95
C TYR A 21 -7.05 0.92 20.64
N GLN A 22 -7.79 0.23 21.53
CA GLN A 22 -8.10 -1.19 21.33
C GLN A 22 -9.28 -1.47 20.38
N GLY A 23 -9.92 -0.44 19.81
CA GLY A 23 -11.04 -0.60 18.86
C GLY A 23 -10.67 -1.04 17.44
N ASN A 24 -9.38 -1.19 17.11
CA ASN A 24 -8.89 -1.47 15.76
C ASN A 24 -8.08 -2.78 15.65
N THR A 25 -8.50 -3.86 16.32
CA THR A 25 -8.01 -5.20 15.98
C THR A 25 -8.66 -5.67 14.68
N VAL A 26 -7.81 -6.01 13.70
CA VAL A 26 -8.11 -6.44 12.34
C VAL A 26 -9.21 -7.51 12.31
N PRO A 27 -10.24 -7.40 11.44
CA PRO A 27 -11.20 -8.49 11.23
C PRO A 27 -10.46 -9.74 10.74
N GLU A 28 -10.72 -10.85 11.42
CA GLU A 28 -10.32 -12.19 11.01
C GLU A 28 -10.83 -12.46 9.58
N MET A 29 -9.92 -12.57 8.62
CA MET A 29 -10.26 -12.86 7.23
C MET A 29 -10.47 -14.38 7.09
N PRO A 30 -11.61 -14.85 6.54
CA PRO A 30 -11.83 -16.26 6.35
C PRO A 30 -10.90 -16.78 5.25
N ALA A 31 -10.29 -17.94 5.50
CA ALA A 31 -9.56 -18.70 4.51
C ALA A 31 -10.54 -19.15 3.40
N ILE A 32 -10.40 -18.60 2.20
CA ILE A 32 -11.06 -19.16 1.01
C ILE A 32 -10.10 -20.15 0.38
N SER A 33 -10.53 -21.41 0.44
CA SER A 33 -9.95 -22.60 -0.16
C SER A 33 -9.97 -22.53 -1.69
N SER A 34 -8.81 -22.81 -2.27
CA SER A 34 -8.59 -23.54 -3.54
C SER A 34 -9.74 -23.56 -4.55
N ILE A 35 -9.58 -22.84 -5.66
CA ILE A 35 -10.21 -23.21 -6.92
C ILE A 35 -9.14 -23.85 -7.81
N GLU A 36 -9.51 -25.05 -8.25
CA GLU A 36 -8.81 -26.02 -9.06
C GLU A 36 -8.51 -25.57 -10.50
N ASP A 37 -7.60 -26.32 -11.09
CA ASP A 37 -6.93 -26.17 -12.37
C ASP A 37 -7.86 -26.40 -13.58
N ASN A 38 -7.83 -25.49 -14.57
CA ASN A 38 -8.33 -25.77 -15.91
C ASN A 38 -7.43 -25.13 -16.98
N GLU A 39 -6.57 -25.99 -17.49
CA GLU A 39 -5.68 -25.91 -18.64
C GLU A 39 -6.42 -25.71 -19.98
N ALA A 40 -5.86 -24.88 -20.89
CA ALA A 40 -5.53 -25.23 -22.29
C ALA A 40 -5.34 -23.99 -23.22
N THR A 41 -4.15 -23.92 -23.86
CA THR A 41 -3.93 -23.62 -25.30
C THR A 41 -4.13 -22.15 -25.78
N GLN A 42 -3.22 -21.41 -26.45
CA GLN A 42 -1.94 -21.68 -27.15
C GLN A 42 -1.23 -20.33 -27.51
N PRO A 43 -0.03 -20.31 -28.16
CA PRO A 43 0.95 -19.22 -28.10
C PRO A 43 0.75 -18.11 -29.14
N VAL A 44 1.28 -16.91 -28.85
CA VAL A 44 1.65 -15.94 -29.89
C VAL A 44 3.03 -15.37 -29.56
N LEU A 45 4.03 -15.89 -30.29
CA LEU A 45 5.32 -15.26 -30.46
C LEU A 45 5.16 -14.22 -31.57
N LEU A 46 5.23 -12.92 -31.24
CA LEU A 46 5.74 -11.92 -32.18
C LEU A 46 6.42 -10.80 -31.39
N SER A 47 7.74 -10.81 -31.49
CA SER A 47 8.69 -9.79 -31.07
C SER A 47 8.42 -8.47 -31.78
N VAL A 48 8.27 -7.39 -31.02
CA VAL A 48 8.65 -6.04 -31.48
C VAL A 48 9.69 -5.50 -30.52
N GLU A 49 10.93 -5.57 -30.99
CA GLU A 49 12.07 -4.89 -30.43
C GLU A 49 11.91 -3.39 -30.65
N ASN A 50 11.77 -2.63 -29.57
CA ASN A 50 12.11 -1.20 -29.52
C ASN A 50 12.49 -0.85 -28.08
N ASN A 51 13.79 -0.63 -27.88
CA ASN A 51 14.34 0.02 -26.70
C ASN A 51 13.77 1.44 -26.59
N GLU A 52 12.89 1.70 -25.63
CA GLU A 52 12.92 2.93 -24.82
C GLU A 52 12.03 2.74 -23.58
N SER A 53 12.66 2.83 -22.41
CA SER A 53 12.10 3.05 -21.06
C SER A 53 10.57 3.09 -20.97
N THR A 54 9.93 1.91 -21.02
CA THR A 54 8.49 1.80 -20.81
C THR A 54 8.25 0.99 -19.54
N LYS A 55 8.04 1.76 -18.46
CA LYS A 55 7.39 1.31 -17.22
C LYS A 55 6.22 0.39 -17.60
N PRO A 56 6.04 -0.77 -16.95
CA PRO A 56 4.94 -1.68 -17.30
C PRO A 56 3.62 -0.91 -17.15
N VAL A 57 3.00 -0.60 -18.29
CA VAL A 57 1.65 -0.05 -18.33
C VAL A 57 0.74 -1.23 -18.02
N SER A 58 0.48 -1.45 -16.73
CA SER A 58 -0.76 -2.13 -16.37
C SER A 58 -1.88 -1.28 -16.97
N ASN A 59 -2.70 -1.87 -17.84
CA ASN A 59 -3.85 -1.23 -18.50
C ASN A 59 -4.98 -0.81 -17.53
N SER A 60 -4.63 -0.51 -16.29
CA SER A 60 -5.49 0.01 -15.25
C SER A 60 -5.65 1.52 -15.46
N ASN A 61 -6.82 1.91 -15.97
CA ASN A 61 -7.25 3.30 -16.10
C ASN A 61 -7.50 3.90 -14.71
N TYR A 62 -6.43 4.22 -13.98
CA TYR A 62 -6.53 4.94 -12.72
C TYR A 62 -7.02 6.36 -12.99
N LYS A 63 -7.98 6.82 -12.18
CA LYS A 63 -8.52 8.17 -12.24
C LYS A 63 -8.34 8.81 -10.87
N CYS A 64 -8.07 10.11 -10.88
CA CYS A 64 -8.11 10.89 -9.66
C CYS A 64 -9.57 10.93 -9.16
N ASP A 65 -9.87 10.03 -8.25
CA ASP A 65 -10.98 10.16 -7.33
C ASP A 65 -10.43 10.77 -6.03
N SER A 66 -11.29 11.29 -5.16
CA SER A 66 -10.91 12.03 -3.95
C SER A 66 -10.24 11.15 -2.86
N ARG A 67 -9.67 9.99 -3.22
CA ARG A 67 -8.90 9.13 -2.33
C ARG A 67 -7.55 9.78 -2.03
N SER A 68 -7.17 9.75 -0.76
CA SER A 68 -5.92 10.33 -0.26
C SER A 68 -5.23 9.45 0.77
N TYR A 69 -5.77 8.25 1.04
CA TYR A 69 -5.25 7.32 2.03
C TYR A 69 -4.80 6.01 1.39
N CYS A 70 -3.72 5.44 1.93
CA CYS A 70 -3.18 4.17 1.47
C CYS A 70 -4.17 3.02 1.54
N ALA A 71 -5.01 2.95 2.57
CA ALA A 71 -6.01 1.89 2.72
C ALA A 71 -7.07 1.89 1.61
N GLN A 72 -7.18 2.97 0.84
CA GLN A 72 -8.11 3.09 -0.28
C GLN A 72 -7.48 2.68 -1.63
N MET A 73 -6.15 2.52 -1.68
CA MET A 73 -5.43 2.02 -2.85
C MET A 73 -5.39 0.49 -2.80
N THR A 74 -5.05 -0.15 -3.92
CA THR A 74 -4.98 -1.61 -4.04
C THR A 74 -3.60 -2.13 -4.43
N SER A 75 -2.70 -1.24 -4.86
CA SER A 75 -1.35 -1.60 -5.29
C SER A 75 -0.37 -0.45 -5.12
N CYS A 76 0.93 -0.78 -5.17
CA CYS A 76 2.01 0.21 -5.13
C CYS A 76 2.01 1.06 -6.40
N GLU A 77 1.73 0.45 -7.55
CA GLU A 77 1.65 1.13 -8.86
C GLU A 77 0.48 2.11 -8.92
N GLU A 78 -0.68 1.75 -8.36
CA GLU A 78 -1.83 2.66 -8.21
C GLU A 78 -1.45 3.84 -7.29
N ALA A 79 -0.94 3.57 -6.10
CA ALA A 79 -0.53 4.63 -5.17
C ALA A 79 0.50 5.59 -5.81
N THR A 80 1.47 5.04 -6.55
CA THR A 80 2.47 5.80 -7.30
C THR A 80 1.85 6.61 -8.44
N PHE A 81 0.86 6.07 -9.15
CA PHE A 81 0.11 6.83 -10.14
C PHE A 81 -0.57 8.03 -9.51
N PHE A 82 -1.21 7.86 -8.35
CA PHE A 82 -1.94 8.92 -7.68
C PHE A 82 -1.04 10.08 -7.28
N ILE A 83 0.13 9.88 -6.68
CA ILE A 83 1.02 11.01 -6.30
C ILE A 83 1.57 11.79 -7.49
N ASN A 84 1.67 11.13 -8.65
CA ASN A 84 2.22 11.72 -9.88
C ASN A 84 1.16 12.42 -10.72
N ASN A 85 -0.09 11.93 -10.69
CA ASN A 85 -1.17 12.40 -11.56
C ASN A 85 -2.25 13.19 -10.81
N CYS A 86 -2.34 13.08 -9.49
CA CYS A 86 -3.39 13.72 -8.68
C CYS A 86 -2.79 14.70 -7.65
N PRO A 87 -3.32 15.93 -7.53
CA PRO A 87 -2.79 16.94 -6.61
C PRO A 87 -3.07 16.62 -5.13
N ASP A 88 -4.20 15.97 -4.84
CA ASP A 88 -4.70 15.75 -3.48
C ASP A 88 -3.96 14.63 -2.73
N THR A 89 -3.13 13.86 -3.44
CA THR A 89 -2.45 12.67 -2.91
C THR A 89 -0.96 12.88 -2.68
N LYS A 90 -0.40 14.05 -3.02
CA LYS A 90 1.03 14.37 -2.81
C LYS A 90 1.47 14.29 -1.34
N ARG A 91 0.53 14.33 -0.40
CA ARG A 91 0.78 14.21 1.05
C ARG A 91 0.92 12.76 1.52
N MET A 92 0.59 11.80 0.66
CA MET A 92 0.68 10.36 0.94
C MET A 92 2.13 9.85 0.92
N ASP A 93 3.00 10.57 0.21
CA ASP A 93 4.45 10.44 0.25
C ASP A 93 5.01 11.44 1.27
N GLY A 94 5.21 10.96 2.51
CA GLY A 94 5.60 11.81 3.64
C GLY A 94 7.07 12.23 3.63
N ASN A 95 7.95 11.38 3.10
CA ASN A 95 9.39 11.57 2.98
C ASN A 95 9.82 12.09 1.60
N LYS A 96 8.90 12.14 0.63
CA LYS A 96 9.11 12.66 -0.74
C LYS A 96 10.16 11.90 -1.53
N ASP A 97 10.24 10.59 -1.31
CA ASP A 97 11.13 9.70 -2.05
C ASP A 97 10.49 9.12 -3.32
N GLY A 98 9.22 9.45 -3.58
CA GLY A 98 8.45 8.97 -4.72
C GLY A 98 7.78 7.62 -4.47
N VAL A 99 7.84 7.08 -3.25
CA VAL A 99 7.26 5.79 -2.86
C VAL A 99 6.14 6.00 -1.83
N PRO A 100 4.89 6.16 -2.28
CA PRO A 100 3.77 6.30 -1.36
C PRO A 100 3.39 4.96 -0.75
N CYS A 101 2.77 4.98 0.44
CA CYS A 101 2.17 3.77 1.03
C CYS A 101 3.11 2.59 1.26
N GLU A 102 4.37 2.88 1.60
CA GLU A 102 5.37 1.90 1.98
C GLU A 102 4.81 0.85 2.94
N LYS A 103 4.13 1.25 4.01
CA LYS A 103 3.67 0.31 5.05
C LYS A 103 2.62 -0.72 4.60
N GLN A 104 1.91 -0.50 3.49
CA GLN A 104 0.78 -1.35 3.07
C GLN A 104 1.00 -2.00 1.70
N TRP A 105 1.47 -1.21 0.73
CA TRP A 105 1.56 -1.62 -0.67
C TRP A 105 3.00 -1.72 -1.16
N CYS A 106 3.86 -0.77 -0.78
CA CYS A 106 5.22 -0.66 -1.30
C CYS A 106 6.32 -1.24 -0.39
N ASN A 107 5.99 -1.91 0.74
CA ASN A 107 6.94 -2.62 1.62
C ASN A 107 7.04 -4.12 1.33
N LYS A 108 6.04 -4.69 0.67
CA LYS A 108 6.12 -6.06 0.20
C LYS A 108 7.17 -6.05 -0.89
N THR A 109 7.94 -7.11 -0.96
CA THR A 109 8.98 -7.48 -1.92
C THR A 109 8.52 -7.47 -3.40
N HIS A 110 7.60 -6.58 -3.80
CA HIS A 110 7.14 -6.34 -5.17
C HIS A 110 8.10 -5.48 -5.99
N SER A 111 9.21 -5.00 -5.43
CA SER A 111 10.39 -4.65 -6.23
C SER A 111 11.31 -5.84 -6.50
N THR A 112 11.06 -7.01 -5.93
CA THR A 112 11.81 -8.24 -6.21
C THR A 112 11.01 -9.22 -7.09
N ALA A 113 10.47 -8.71 -8.20
CA ALA A 113 10.51 -9.47 -9.45
C ALA A 113 11.83 -9.18 -10.24
N THR A 114 12.80 -8.48 -9.63
CA THR A 114 14.12 -8.23 -10.23
C THR A 114 15.29 -8.91 -9.49
N ARG A 115 15.05 -9.72 -8.45
CA ARG A 115 16.11 -10.57 -7.88
C ARG A 115 15.64 -11.96 -7.54
N LEU A 116 15.49 -12.79 -8.57
CA LEU A 116 15.78 -14.23 -8.56
C LEU A 116 15.49 -14.75 -9.98
N ASN A 117 16.51 -14.68 -10.83
CA ASN A 117 16.66 -15.62 -11.93
C ASN A 117 17.90 -16.47 -11.56
N PRO A 118 17.83 -17.81 -11.54
CA PRO A 118 18.96 -18.70 -11.24
C PRO A 118 20.19 -18.47 -12.13
#